data_AF-A0A3Q0DPY8-F1
#
_entry.id   AF-A0A3Q0DPY8-F1
#
_cell.length_a   1.000
_cell.length_b   1.000
_cell.length_c   1.000
_cell.angle_alpha   90.00
_cell.angle_beta   90.00
_cell.angle_gamma   90.00
#
_symmetry.space_group_name_H-M   'P 1'
#
loop_
_entity.id
_entity.type
_entity.pdbx_description
1 polymer ?
#
loop_
_entity_poly.entity_id
_entity_poly.type
_entity_poly.pdbx_seq_one_letter_code
_entity_poly.pdbx_strand_id
1 'polypeptide(L)'
;EAIKEFIEPEVDKPSTEDEEESNEDKKLQEENEEAEEQPSTSIEKKKLIRFIGEDENVHSKPLFEADVLTSWKESANQGTLAQKYLEAMTIIEHMQDKLMELENRARQAEEKFEDVNEKLHYTLIRNKDLENELEEIAMASRKKEGTTQGECSQQ
;
A
#
# COMPACT_ATOMS: atom_id res chain seq x y z
N GLU A 1 6.77 -20.21 -50.06
CA GLU A 1 5.86 -19.24 -49.40
C GLU A 1 5.87 -19.52 -47.92
N ALA A 2 6.07 -18.61 -46.98
CA ALA A 2 6.55 -17.24 -46.96
C ALA A 2 7.05 -17.03 -45.52
N ILE A 3 8.25 -16.47 -45.36
CA ILE A 3 8.77 -15.93 -44.10
C ILE A 3 8.15 -14.54 -43.95
N LYS A 4 7.64 -14.20 -42.77
CA LYS A 4 7.46 -12.84 -42.22
C LYS A 4 6.57 -12.93 -40.97
N GLU A 5 6.79 -12.26 -39.86
CA GLU A 5 7.89 -11.47 -39.28
C GLU A 5 7.38 -11.16 -37.86
N PHE A 6 8.25 -11.20 -36.87
CA PHE A 6 7.98 -10.68 -35.53
C PHE A 6 7.67 -9.17 -35.61
N ILE A 7 6.67 -8.70 -34.87
CA ILE A 7 6.50 -7.26 -34.60
C ILE A 7 6.43 -7.09 -33.07
N GLU A 8 7.52 -6.58 -32.52
CA GLU A 8 7.58 -5.96 -31.20
C GLU A 8 6.89 -4.59 -31.25
N PRO A 9 6.17 -4.14 -30.20
CA PRO A 9 5.73 -2.76 -30.12
C PRO A 9 6.91 -1.85 -29.75
N GLU A 10 7.18 -0.95 -30.69
CA GLU A 10 8.20 0.11 -30.66
C GLU A 10 7.92 1.11 -29.53
N VAL A 11 8.99 1.48 -28.81
CA VAL A 11 9.01 2.53 -27.80
C VAL A 11 9.16 3.86 -28.52
N ASP A 12 8.19 4.77 -28.39
CA ASP A 12 8.33 6.15 -28.86
C ASP A 12 8.30 7.16 -27.71
N LYS A 13 9.20 8.13 -27.85
CA LYS A 13 9.67 9.15 -26.89
C LYS A 13 8.81 10.44 -26.94
N PRO A 14 9.04 11.42 -26.04
CA PRO A 14 7.98 12.23 -25.41
C PRO A 14 7.52 13.42 -26.25
N SER A 15 6.24 13.77 -26.14
CA SER A 15 5.69 15.05 -26.63
C SER A 15 5.77 16.10 -25.52
N THR A 16 6.45 17.20 -25.83
CA THR A 16 6.63 18.43 -25.05
C THR A 16 5.42 19.36 -25.14
N GLU A 17 5.23 20.11 -24.04
CA GLU A 17 4.64 21.45 -23.93
C GLU A 17 3.14 21.62 -24.26
N ASP A 18 2.34 21.74 -23.20
CA ASP A 18 1.38 22.86 -23.10
C ASP A 18 1.44 23.41 -21.66
N GLU A 19 1.97 24.62 -21.56
CA GLU A 19 1.98 25.48 -20.38
C GLU A 19 0.62 26.17 -20.27
N GLU A 20 -0.19 25.85 -19.25
CA GLU A 20 -1.19 26.80 -18.75
C GLU A 20 -1.18 26.81 -17.20
N GLU A 21 -0.66 27.92 -16.69
CA GLU A 21 -1.04 28.62 -15.45
C GLU A 21 -0.91 27.91 -14.10
N SER A 22 0.34 27.73 -13.66
CA SER A 22 0.69 27.71 -12.23
C SER A 22 0.79 29.14 -11.70
N ASN A 23 -0.34 29.73 -11.29
CA ASN A 23 -0.39 30.98 -10.54
C ASN A 23 -1.24 30.78 -9.27
N GLU A 24 -0.69 30.15 -8.23
CA GLU A 24 -1.17 30.36 -6.85
C GLU A 24 -0.14 30.04 -5.73
N ASP A 25 1.13 29.74 -6.05
CA ASP A 25 2.19 29.44 -5.07
C ASP A 25 2.89 30.68 -4.44
N LYS A 26 2.16 31.79 -4.25
CA LYS A 26 2.74 33.05 -3.70
C LYS A 26 1.96 33.69 -2.56
N LYS A 27 1.35 32.87 -1.71
CA LYS A 27 0.86 33.36 -0.41
C LYS A 27 1.02 32.24 0.61
N LEU A 28 1.46 32.60 1.82
CA LEU A 28 1.76 31.73 2.97
C LEU A 28 3.25 31.39 3.19
N GLN A 29 4.15 32.35 2.90
CA GLN A 29 5.38 32.54 3.67
C GLN A 29 5.24 33.85 4.47
N GLU A 30 4.53 33.81 5.59
CA GLU A 30 4.63 34.77 6.71
C GLU A 30 3.58 34.40 7.77
N GLU A 31 3.94 33.45 8.65
CA GLU A 31 3.59 33.42 10.09
C GLU A 31 4.14 32.11 10.65
N ASN A 32 5.43 32.13 10.99
CA ASN A 32 6.00 31.15 11.91
C ASN A 32 6.57 31.96 13.07
N GLU A 33 5.66 32.54 13.86
CA GLU A 33 5.99 33.00 15.20
C GLU A 33 5.98 31.78 16.12
N GLU A 34 7.13 31.51 16.72
CA GLU A 34 7.34 30.56 17.80
C GLU A 34 6.30 30.74 18.91
N ALA A 35 5.23 29.95 18.87
CA ALA A 35 4.40 29.71 20.05
C ALA A 35 4.98 28.51 20.79
N GLU A 36 5.79 28.76 21.81
CA GLU A 36 6.23 27.76 22.77
C GLU A 36 5.03 26.98 23.32
N GLU A 37 4.84 25.73 22.87
CA GLU A 37 3.82 24.85 23.43
C GLU A 37 4.24 24.45 24.86
N GLN A 38 3.70 25.14 25.86
CA GLN A 38 3.75 24.63 27.22
C GLN A 38 2.87 23.38 27.36
N PRO A 39 3.32 22.33 28.06
CA PRO A 39 2.49 21.17 28.32
C PRO A 39 1.32 21.58 29.20
N SER A 40 0.12 21.58 28.61
CA SER A 40 -1.11 21.96 29.30
C SER A 40 -1.39 20.99 30.46
N THR A 41 -1.18 21.45 31.69
CA THR A 41 -1.62 20.76 32.91
C THR A 41 -3.14 20.83 33.01
N SER A 42 -3.83 19.97 32.26
CA SER A 42 -5.28 19.88 32.30
C SER A 42 -5.72 18.70 33.16
N ILE A 43 -6.16 19.04 34.37
CA ILE A 43 -7.07 18.30 35.27
C ILE A 43 -7.98 17.32 34.51
N GLU A 44 -8.14 16.10 35.07
CA GLU A 44 -8.95 14.96 34.60
C GLU A 44 -10.18 15.35 33.75
N LYS A 45 -9.94 15.61 32.47
CA LYS A 45 -11.00 15.75 31.47
C LYS A 45 -11.33 14.34 31.03
N LYS A 46 -12.60 13.95 31.25
CA LYS A 46 -13.21 12.71 30.75
C LYS A 46 -12.63 12.34 29.39
N LYS A 47 -12.13 11.11 29.23
CA LYS A 47 -11.62 10.58 27.95
C LYS A 47 -12.73 10.68 26.90
N LEU A 48 -12.75 11.75 26.14
CA LEU A 48 -13.68 11.96 25.04
C LEU A 48 -13.10 11.23 23.82
N ILE A 49 -13.80 10.20 23.35
CA ILE A 49 -13.45 9.54 22.09
C ILE A 49 -13.87 10.49 20.97
N ARG A 50 -12.91 10.90 20.13
CA ARG A 50 -13.19 11.71 18.94
C ARG A 50 -13.67 10.79 17.82
N PHE A 51 -14.89 11.01 17.33
CA PHE A 51 -15.38 10.37 16.11
C PHE A 51 -14.78 11.06 14.89
N ILE A 52 -14.13 10.29 14.02
CA ILE A 52 -13.41 10.80 12.82
C ILE A 52 -14.26 10.64 11.55
N GLY A 53 -15.24 9.73 11.56
CA GLY A 53 -16.08 9.39 10.40
C GLY A 53 -16.32 7.88 10.32
N GLU A 54 -17.22 7.47 9.44
CA GLU A 54 -17.35 6.06 9.04
C GLU A 54 -16.24 5.71 8.05
N ASP A 55 -15.73 4.48 8.12
CA ASP A 55 -14.72 4.00 7.18
C ASP A 55 -15.38 3.64 5.84
N GLU A 56 -15.07 4.42 4.80
CA GLU A 56 -15.55 4.17 3.44
C GLU A 56 -14.76 3.08 2.72
N ASN A 57 -13.67 2.58 3.33
CA ASN A 57 -12.86 1.52 2.74
C ASN A 57 -13.69 0.26 2.48
N VAL A 58 -13.77 -0.12 1.21
CA VAL A 58 -14.47 -1.31 0.74
C VAL A 58 -13.91 -2.60 1.33
N HIS A 59 -12.63 -2.61 1.72
CA HIS A 59 -11.94 -3.75 2.32
C HIS A 59 -12.31 -3.96 3.80
N SER A 60 -12.92 -2.97 4.45
CA SER A 60 -13.34 -3.04 5.86
C SER A 60 -14.74 -3.63 6.03
N LYS A 61 -15.48 -3.83 4.93
CA LYS A 61 -16.85 -4.35 4.93
C LYS A 61 -16.86 -5.86 4.72
N PRO A 62 -17.65 -6.63 5.50
CA PRO A 62 -17.79 -8.07 5.27
C PRO A 62 -18.46 -8.32 3.91
N LEU A 63 -18.02 -9.37 3.22
CA LEU A 63 -18.56 -9.72 1.88
C LEU A 63 -20.06 -10.04 1.90
N PHE A 64 -20.57 -10.59 3.01
CA PHE A 64 -21.98 -10.89 3.20
C PHE A 64 -22.47 -10.37 4.55
N GLU A 65 -23.66 -9.77 4.54
CA GLU A 65 -24.41 -9.47 5.76
C GLU A 65 -25.10 -10.74 6.28
N ALA A 66 -25.24 -10.86 7.59
CA ALA A 66 -25.86 -12.03 8.20
C ALA A 66 -27.35 -12.14 7.81
N ASP A 67 -27.81 -13.36 7.51
CA ASP A 67 -29.22 -13.72 7.36
C ASP A 67 -30.03 -13.08 6.21
N VAL A 68 -29.38 -12.49 5.20
CA VAL A 68 -30.07 -11.86 4.04
C VAL A 68 -31.05 -12.81 3.32
N LEU A 69 -30.76 -14.12 3.29
CA LEU A 69 -31.57 -15.10 2.57
C LEU A 69 -32.71 -15.73 3.39
N THR A 70 -32.81 -15.44 4.70
CA THR A 70 -33.78 -16.09 5.59
C THR A 70 -35.24 -15.84 5.17
N SER A 71 -35.60 -14.58 4.93
CA SER A 71 -36.92 -14.17 4.42
C SER A 71 -37.26 -14.81 3.06
N TRP A 72 -36.25 -14.96 2.21
CA TRP A 72 -36.38 -15.59 0.89
C TRP A 72 -36.63 -17.10 1.00
N LYS A 73 -35.99 -17.76 1.97
CA LYS A 73 -36.16 -19.19 2.23
C LYS A 73 -37.59 -19.54 2.63
N GLU A 74 -38.23 -18.72 3.46
CA GLU A 74 -39.63 -18.93 3.85
C GLU A 74 -40.60 -18.83 2.66
N SER A 75 -40.35 -17.88 1.76
CA SER A 75 -41.15 -17.66 0.55
C SER A 75 -40.91 -18.73 -0.52
N ALA A 76 -39.65 -19.18 -0.67
CA ALA A 76 -39.23 -20.19 -1.64
C ALA A 76 -39.86 -21.57 -1.39
N ASN A 77 -40.27 -21.86 -0.15
CA ASN A 77 -40.96 -23.10 0.22
C ASN A 77 -42.44 -23.13 -0.19
N GLN A 78 -42.97 -22.04 -0.77
CA GLN A 78 -44.38 -21.93 -1.15
C GLN A 78 -44.55 -21.99 -2.68
N GLY A 79 -45.62 -22.65 -3.12
CA GLY A 79 -46.03 -22.70 -4.53
C GLY A 79 -45.51 -23.91 -5.33
N THR A 80 -45.97 -24.03 -6.57
CA THR A 80 -45.70 -25.17 -7.47
C THR A 80 -44.24 -25.30 -7.90
N LEU A 81 -43.44 -24.24 -7.77
CA LEU A 81 -42.03 -24.23 -8.15
C LEU A 81 -41.06 -24.41 -6.97
N ALA A 82 -41.56 -24.64 -5.76
CA ALA A 82 -40.78 -24.64 -4.52
C ALA A 82 -39.51 -25.50 -4.59
N GLN A 83 -39.58 -26.68 -5.22
CA GLN A 83 -38.43 -27.57 -5.38
C GLN A 83 -37.28 -26.93 -6.16
N LYS A 84 -37.57 -26.21 -7.26
CA LYS A 84 -36.54 -25.55 -8.07
C LYS A 84 -35.90 -24.40 -7.31
N TYR A 85 -36.69 -23.66 -6.52
CA TYR A 85 -36.15 -22.60 -5.67
C TYR A 85 -35.27 -23.15 -4.56
N LEU A 86 -35.63 -24.30 -3.97
CA LEU A 86 -34.81 -24.95 -2.95
C LEU A 86 -33.45 -25.40 -3.51
N GLU A 87 -33.45 -25.97 -4.72
CA GLU A 87 -32.21 -26.35 -5.42
C GLU A 87 -31.33 -25.13 -5.73
N ALA A 88 -31.93 -24.07 -6.28
CA ALA A 88 -31.23 -22.81 -6.53
C ALA A 88 -30.66 -22.20 -5.23
N MET A 89 -31.42 -22.25 -4.13
CA MET A 89 -30.96 -21.76 -2.83
C MET A 89 -29.76 -22.56 -2.32
N THR A 90 -29.79 -23.89 -2.47
CA THR A 90 -28.68 -24.77 -2.06
C THR A 90 -27.40 -24.43 -2.83
N ILE A 91 -27.53 -24.12 -4.13
CA ILE A 91 -26.40 -23.69 -4.97
C ILE A 91 -25.88 -22.32 -4.49
N ILE A 92 -26.77 -21.38 -4.20
CA ILE A 92 -26.41 -20.04 -3.70
C ILE A 92 -25.68 -20.13 -2.35
N GLU A 93 -26.23 -20.87 -1.38
CA GLU A 93 -25.62 -21.09 -0.06
C GLU A 93 -24.20 -21.68 -0.22
N HIS A 94 -24.05 -22.73 -1.06
CA HIS A 94 -22.74 -23.32 -1.34
C HIS A 94 -21.75 -22.33 -1.97
N MET A 95 -22.22 -21.49 -2.89
CA MET A 95 -21.39 -20.46 -3.51
C MET A 95 -20.97 -19.38 -2.52
N GLN A 96 -21.85 -18.97 -1.61
CA GLN A 96 -21.52 -18.00 -0.55
C GLN A 96 -20.41 -18.53 0.37
N ASP A 97 -20.51 -19.79 0.79
CA ASP A 97 -19.45 -20.45 1.58
C ASP A 97 -18.12 -20.44 0.82
N LYS A 98 -18.14 -20.78 -0.47
CA LYS A 98 -16.93 -20.79 -1.31
C LYS A 98 -16.33 -19.39 -1.48
N LEU A 99 -17.16 -18.37 -1.64
CA LEU A 99 -16.71 -16.98 -1.74
C LEU A 99 -16.08 -16.52 -0.42
N MET A 100 -16.65 -16.89 0.73
CA MET A 100 -16.09 -16.57 2.04
C MET A 100 -14.75 -17.28 2.28
N GLU A 101 -14.62 -18.56 1.90
CA GLU A 101 -13.32 -19.26 1.93
C GLU A 101 -12.26 -18.54 1.07
N LEU A 102 -12.65 -18.07 -0.12
CA LEU A 102 -11.77 -17.38 -1.05
C LEU A 102 -11.34 -16.02 -0.51
N GLU A 103 -12.27 -15.23 0.01
CA GLU A 103 -12.02 -13.94 0.66
C GLU A 103 -11.04 -14.09 1.83
N ASN A 104 -11.28 -15.06 2.72
CA ASN A 104 -10.39 -15.33 3.83
C ASN A 104 -8.97 -15.70 3.36
N ARG A 105 -8.86 -16.48 2.28
CA ARG A 105 -7.55 -16.81 1.70
C ARG A 105 -6.87 -15.60 1.09
N ALA A 106 -7.61 -14.76 0.38
CA ALA A 106 -7.09 -13.51 -0.19
C ALA A 106 -6.56 -12.59 0.91
N ARG A 107 -7.35 -12.36 1.96
CA ARG A 107 -6.95 -11.58 3.13
C ARG A 107 -5.66 -12.10 3.78
N GLN A 108 -5.56 -13.41 3.99
CA GLN A 108 -4.34 -14.02 4.53
C GLN A 108 -3.13 -13.88 3.60
N ALA A 109 -3.34 -13.87 2.28
CA ALA A 109 -2.27 -13.67 1.32
C ALA A 109 -1.79 -12.22 1.33
N GLU A 110 -2.72 -11.26 1.42
CA GLU A 110 -2.43 -9.83 1.56
C GLU A 110 -1.65 -9.53 2.83
N GLU A 111 -2.11 -10.03 3.99
CA GLU A 111 -1.40 -9.85 5.28
C GLU A 111 0.04 -10.40 5.24
N LYS A 112 0.23 -11.59 4.63
CA LYS A 112 1.57 -12.17 4.47
C LYS A 112 2.44 -11.40 3.48
N PHE A 113 1.82 -10.88 2.42
CA PHE A 113 2.54 -10.05 1.46
C PHE A 113 3.03 -8.78 2.13
N GLU A 114 2.19 -8.11 2.92
CA GLU A 114 2.57 -6.90 3.64
C GLU A 114 3.73 -7.16 4.62
N ASP A 115 3.68 -8.22 5.42
CA ASP A 115 4.77 -8.60 6.34
C ASP A 115 6.10 -8.87 5.62
N VAL A 116 6.06 -9.56 4.47
CA VAL A 116 7.27 -9.82 3.67
C VAL A 116 7.76 -8.54 2.98
N ASN A 117 6.85 -7.71 2.49
CA ASN A 117 7.16 -6.47 1.80
C ASN A 117 7.81 -5.46 2.77
N GLU A 118 7.30 -5.35 3.99
CA GLU A 118 7.89 -4.52 5.04
C GLU A 118 9.34 -4.97 5.36
N LYS A 119 9.55 -6.28 5.55
CA LYS A 119 10.90 -6.85 5.76
C LYS A 119 11.83 -6.58 4.59
N LEU A 120 11.33 -6.68 3.36
CA LEU A 120 12.10 -6.37 2.16
C LEU A 120 12.53 -4.90 2.15
N HIS A 121 11.61 -3.98 2.43
CA HIS A 121 11.90 -2.55 2.50
C HIS A 121 12.98 -2.23 3.54
N TYR A 122 12.85 -2.76 4.77
CA TYR A 122 13.90 -2.59 5.79
C TYR A 122 15.25 -3.14 5.35
N THR A 123 15.26 -4.32 4.72
CA THR A 123 16.50 -4.97 4.29
C THR A 123 17.18 -4.16 3.18
N LEU A 124 16.41 -3.62 2.23
CA LEU A 124 16.96 -2.79 1.15
C LEU A 124 17.57 -1.50 1.68
N ILE A 125 16.90 -0.84 2.64
CA ILE A 125 17.44 0.34 3.32
C ILE A 125 18.76 -0.02 3.99
N ARG A 126 18.78 -1.12 4.77
CA ARG A 126 19.99 -1.54 5.47
C ARG A 126 21.13 -1.90 4.52
N ASN A 127 20.84 -2.54 3.40
CA ASN A 127 21.85 -2.85 2.39
C ASN A 127 22.44 -1.57 1.80
N LYS A 128 21.60 -0.58 1.48
CA LYS A 128 22.07 0.71 0.97
C LYS A 128 22.97 1.43 1.97
N ASP A 129 22.63 1.41 3.26
CA ASP A 129 23.47 1.99 4.30
C ASP A 129 24.83 1.29 4.37
N LEU A 130 24.83 -0.05 4.32
CA LEU A 130 26.07 -0.84 4.32
C LEU A 130 26.92 -0.63 3.06
N GLU A 131 26.30 -0.48 1.89
CA GLU A 131 27.00 -0.13 0.65
C GLU A 131 27.69 1.22 0.76
N ASN A 132 27.01 2.22 1.34
CA ASN A 132 27.61 3.53 1.60
C ASN A 132 28.77 3.45 2.61
N GLU A 133 28.61 2.72 3.73
CA GLU A 133 29.68 2.51 4.72
C GLU A 133 30.92 1.86 4.08
N LEU A 134 30.72 0.85 3.22
CA LEU A 134 31.81 0.20 2.48
C LEU A 134 32.49 1.14 1.49
N GLU A 135 31.73 1.97 0.78
CA GLU A 135 32.28 2.98 -0.13
C GLU A 135 33.11 4.02 0.63
N GLU A 136 32.63 4.49 1.79
CA GLU A 136 33.37 5.41 2.66
C GLU A 136 34.69 4.80 3.15
N ILE A 137 34.68 3.55 3.61
CA ILE A 137 35.88 2.83 4.05
C ILE A 137 36.86 2.64 2.88
N ALA A 138 36.36 2.28 1.70
CA ALA A 138 37.19 2.11 0.50
C ALA A 138 37.84 3.44 0.09
N MET A 139 37.10 4.55 0.12
CA MET A 139 37.59 5.88 -0.17
C MET A 139 38.61 6.36 0.89
N ALA A 140 38.37 6.10 2.17
CA ALA A 140 39.29 6.41 3.24
C ALA A 140 40.61 5.63 3.10
N SER A 141 40.54 4.36 2.68
CA SER A 141 41.73 3.51 2.47
C SER A 141 42.58 4.02 1.32
N ARG A 142 41.98 4.36 0.16
CA ARG A 142 42.68 4.97 -0.98
C ARG A 142 43.36 6.30 -0.63
N LYS A 143 42.71 7.13 0.20
CA LYS A 143 43.29 8.41 0.66
C LYS A 143 44.54 8.20 1.52
N LYS A 144 44.55 7.18 2.39
CA LYS A 144 45.70 6.84 3.25
C LYS A 144 46.90 6.33 2.45
N GLU A 145 46.68 5.50 1.44
CA GLU A 145 47.74 4.99 0.56
C GLU A 145 48.40 6.10 -0.28
N GLY A 146 47.60 7.07 -0.75
CA GLY A 146 48.10 8.23 -1.49
C GLY A 146 48.92 9.22 -0.65
N THR A 147 48.74 9.25 0.68
CA THR A 147 49.53 10.14 1.57
C THR A 147 50.90 9.55 1.89
N THR A 148 51.02 8.23 2.03
CA THR A 148 52.29 7.55 2.35
C THR A 148 53.36 7.59 1.24
N GLN A 149 52.99 7.81 -0.02
CA GLN A 149 53.97 7.99 -1.11
C GLN A 149 54.53 9.43 -1.20
N GLY A 150 53.87 10.43 -0.61
CA GLY A 150 54.32 11.82 -0.63
C GLY A 150 55.46 12.13 0.35
N GLU A 151 55.57 11.37 1.44
CA GLU A 151 56.55 11.62 2.50
C GLU A 151 57.92 10.98 2.24
N CYS A 152 58.00 9.94 1.39
CA CYS A 152 59.27 9.28 1.05
C CYS A 152 60.10 10.02 -0.02
N SER A 153 59.58 11.11 -0.61
CA SER A 153 60.27 11.86 -1.68
C SER A 153 60.95 13.17 -1.19
N GLN A 154 61.09 13.38 0.12
CA GLN A 154 61.68 14.60 0.70
C GLN A 154 62.89 14.36 1.64
N GLN A 155 63.60 13.24 1.54
CA GLN A 155 64.88 13.04 2.24
C GLN A 155 66.03 12.75 1.28
#